data_AF-A0A6B0RZA7-F1
#
_entry.id   AF-A0A6B0RZA7-F1
#
_cell.length_a   1.000
_cell.length_b   1.000
_cell.length_c   1.000
_cell.angle_alpha   90.00
_cell.angle_beta   90.00
_cell.angle_gamma   90.00
#
_symmetry.space_group_name_H-M   'P 1'
#
loop_
_entity.id
_entity.type
_entity.pdbx_description
1 polymer ?
#
loop_
_entity_poly.entity_id
_entity_poly.type
_entity_poly.pdbx_seq_one_letter_code
_entity_poly.pdbx_strand_id
1 'polypeptide(L)'
;MVWALRLRKGHDGRGLDALCACAKGATASCVVRFETSGGELLRKPLASLSAGWKRVPSSVGLAMALQLSREQGITLRGSAEIVAEFFSFGINSILYQRGIYPSETFTRVQKYGLTLLVTTDPELIKYLNKVVDQLKEWLYKCSVQKLVVVISNIESGEVLERWQFDIECDKTAKDDSAPREKSQKAIQDEIRSVIRQITATVTFLPLLEVSCSFDLLIYTDKDLVVPETWEESGPQFITNSEEVRLHSFTTTIHKINCSWHRMFSLIDSQEEGNIKIPKSFESDKLRFLKLDCKGKGDQNIPSNEMAARKRKIAIRKAQGKNVEAIRELNEYLEQFVGDQEAWHELAELYINEHDYAKAAFCLEELMMTNPYNHLYCQQYAEVKYTQGGLENLELSRKYFAQALKLNNRNMRALFGLYMSASHIASNPKASAKTKKDNMKYASWAASQINKAYQFAGRSKKETKYSLKAVEDMLETLQITQS
;
A
#
# COMPACT_ATOMS: atom_id res chain seq x y z
N MET A 1 26.70 4.73 -22.99
CA MET A 1 25.74 5.87 -22.93
C MET A 1 24.44 5.40 -23.55
N VAL A 2 23.43 5.26 -22.70
CA VAL A 2 22.12 4.67 -22.99
C VAL A 2 21.10 5.78 -22.73
N TRP A 3 20.31 6.13 -23.73
CA TRP A 3 19.35 7.24 -23.72
C TRP A 3 17.96 6.71 -23.31
N ALA A 4 17.18 7.50 -22.56
CA ALA A 4 15.82 7.15 -22.17
C ALA A 4 14.83 8.04 -22.94
N LEU A 5 13.57 7.64 -23.09
CA LEU A 5 12.49 8.49 -23.64
C LEU A 5 11.41 8.73 -22.57
N ARG A 6 10.85 9.94 -22.46
CA ARG A 6 9.78 10.37 -21.51
C ARG A 6 8.59 11.00 -22.28
N LEU A 7 7.42 11.10 -21.64
CA LEU A 7 6.22 11.73 -22.19
C LEU A 7 5.69 12.80 -21.21
N ARG A 8 5.60 14.08 -21.63
CA ARG A 8 5.05 15.22 -20.85
C ARG A 8 3.83 15.85 -21.56
N LYS A 9 2.80 16.28 -20.82
CA LYS A 9 1.53 16.82 -21.37
C LYS A 9 1.47 18.36 -21.21
N GLY A 10 1.17 19.06 -22.30
CA GLY A 10 0.81 20.49 -22.35
C GLY A 10 -0.70 20.69 -22.55
N HIS A 11 -1.21 21.83 -22.08
CA HIS A 11 -2.62 22.19 -21.93
C HIS A 11 -3.17 22.84 -23.23
N ASP A 12 -4.27 22.29 -23.78
CA ASP A 12 -5.43 23.01 -24.37
C ASP A 12 -6.25 22.13 -25.34
N GLY A 13 -7.57 22.29 -25.31
CA GLY A 13 -8.56 21.31 -25.78
C GLY A 13 -9.39 21.65 -27.03
N ARG A 14 -10.56 20.97 -27.08
CA ARG A 14 -11.60 20.84 -28.14
C ARG A 14 -11.30 19.70 -29.13
N GLY A 15 -12.15 18.70 -29.38
CA GLY A 15 -13.53 18.36 -29.05
C GLY A 15 -14.11 17.60 -30.26
N LEU A 16 -14.85 16.49 -30.06
CA LEU A 16 -16.05 16.07 -30.83
C LEU A 16 -16.46 14.62 -30.54
N ASP A 17 -17.79 14.46 -30.57
CA ASP A 17 -18.64 13.37 -30.10
C ASP A 17 -18.68 12.10 -30.96
N ALA A 18 -19.05 10.96 -30.35
CA ALA A 18 -20.10 10.07 -30.88
C ALA A 18 -20.61 9.08 -29.80
N LEU A 19 -21.94 8.99 -29.74
CA LEU A 19 -22.79 8.27 -28.78
C LEU A 19 -22.98 6.77 -29.09
N CYS A 20 -22.98 5.98 -28.01
CA CYS A 20 -24.01 5.01 -27.56
C CYS A 20 -24.57 3.92 -28.52
N ALA A 21 -24.50 2.64 -28.12
CA ALA A 21 -25.60 1.96 -27.38
C ALA A 21 -25.38 0.44 -27.19
N CYS A 22 -25.78 -0.04 -26.00
CA CYS A 22 -25.73 -1.43 -25.50
C CYS A 22 -26.94 -2.31 -25.90
N ALA A 23 -26.78 -3.64 -25.83
CA ALA A 23 -27.61 -4.59 -25.04
C ALA A 23 -27.07 -6.04 -25.24
N LYS A 24 -26.67 -6.77 -24.18
CA LYS A 24 -27.46 -7.75 -23.37
C LYS A 24 -28.22 -8.78 -24.24
N GLY A 25 -28.14 -10.10 -24.08
CA GLY A 25 -27.60 -10.99 -23.06
C GLY A 25 -27.83 -12.46 -23.51
N ALA A 26 -27.29 -13.40 -22.74
CA ALA A 26 -27.10 -14.83 -23.03
C ALA A 26 -28.35 -15.66 -23.44
N THR A 27 -28.16 -16.72 -24.21
CA THR A 27 -28.27 -18.14 -23.75
C THR A 27 -28.02 -19.17 -24.88
N ALA A 28 -27.34 -20.24 -24.47
CA ALA A 28 -27.18 -21.59 -25.00
C ALA A 28 -27.71 -21.98 -26.41
N SER A 29 -26.82 -22.66 -27.14
CA SER A 29 -27.09 -23.83 -28.00
C SER A 29 -28.09 -23.66 -29.15
N CYS A 30 -27.59 -23.50 -30.37
CA CYS A 30 -28.05 -24.34 -31.49
C CYS A 30 -27.17 -24.22 -32.75
N VAL A 31 -26.69 -25.39 -33.19
CA VAL A 31 -26.57 -25.90 -34.56
C VAL A 31 -26.63 -24.87 -35.69
N VAL A 32 -25.49 -24.73 -36.36
CA VAL A 32 -25.36 -24.15 -37.71
C VAL A 32 -25.99 -25.11 -38.72
N ARG A 33 -26.98 -24.67 -39.51
CA ARG A 33 -27.14 -25.14 -40.89
C ARG A 33 -27.94 -24.20 -41.78
N PHE A 34 -27.42 -24.09 -42.99
CA PHE A 34 -27.78 -23.26 -44.13
C PHE A 34 -29.20 -23.53 -44.66
N GLU A 35 -29.90 -22.46 -45.02
CA GLU A 35 -31.10 -22.51 -45.85
C GLU A 35 -30.72 -22.55 -47.34
N THR A 36 -31.22 -23.56 -48.05
CA THR A 36 -31.40 -23.49 -49.51
C THR A 36 -32.86 -23.74 -49.83
N SER A 37 -33.41 -22.82 -50.62
CA SER A 37 -34.78 -22.75 -51.10
C SER A 37 -35.19 -23.95 -51.96
N GLY A 38 -36.38 -24.50 -51.71
CA GLY A 38 -37.19 -25.15 -52.74
C GLY A 38 -37.55 -26.61 -52.50
N GLY A 39 -38.81 -26.84 -52.10
CA GLY A 39 -39.70 -27.76 -52.81
C GLY A 39 -39.63 -29.27 -52.53
N GLU A 40 -40.55 -29.72 -51.68
CA GLU A 40 -41.33 -30.97 -51.75
C GLU A 40 -40.75 -32.36 -51.40
N LEU A 41 -41.54 -33.03 -50.55
CA LEU A 41 -41.45 -34.38 -50.01
C LEU A 41 -41.84 -35.45 -51.02
N LEU A 42 -41.04 -36.52 -51.17
CA LEU A 42 -41.56 -37.85 -51.51
C LEU A 42 -40.79 -38.95 -50.77
N ARG A 43 -41.52 -39.74 -49.98
CA ARG A 43 -41.07 -40.99 -49.34
C ARG A 43 -40.80 -42.08 -50.40
N LYS A 44 -39.74 -42.89 -50.24
CA LYS A 44 -39.74 -44.37 -50.47
C LYS A 44 -38.43 -45.06 -50.00
N PRO A 45 -38.45 -46.38 -49.69
CA PRO A 45 -37.48 -47.08 -48.84
C PRO A 45 -36.40 -47.90 -49.58
N LEU A 46 -35.48 -48.48 -48.77
CA LEU A 46 -34.29 -49.28 -49.12
C LEU A 46 -34.42 -50.34 -50.22
N ALA A 47 -33.37 -50.41 -51.06
CA ALA A 47 -32.58 -51.61 -51.44
C ALA A 47 -32.30 -51.76 -52.96
N SER A 48 -31.14 -52.36 -53.25
CA SER A 48 -30.56 -52.71 -54.57
C SER A 48 -29.78 -51.54 -55.24
N LEU A 49 -28.54 -51.65 -55.70
CA LEU A 49 -27.82 -52.77 -56.30
C LEU A 49 -26.32 -52.74 -55.94
N SER A 50 -25.81 -53.93 -55.65
CA SER A 50 -24.40 -54.32 -55.61
C SER A 50 -23.76 -54.27 -57.00
N ALA A 51 -22.57 -53.69 -57.13
CA ALA A 51 -21.51 -54.17 -58.03
C ALA A 51 -20.19 -53.41 -57.83
N GLY A 52 -19.09 -54.14 -57.64
CA GLY A 52 -17.75 -53.62 -57.96
C GLY A 52 -16.74 -53.56 -56.81
N TRP A 53 -16.47 -54.66 -56.12
CA TRP A 53 -15.22 -54.80 -55.37
C TRP A 53 -14.14 -55.40 -56.28
N LYS A 54 -13.15 -54.59 -56.65
CA LYS A 54 -11.82 -55.07 -57.04
C LYS A 54 -10.84 -54.71 -55.93
N ARG A 55 -10.15 -55.72 -55.41
CA ARG A 55 -9.11 -55.61 -54.38
C ARG A 55 -7.74 -55.67 -55.07
N VAL A 56 -6.90 -54.65 -54.86
CA VAL A 56 -5.45 -54.63 -55.16
C VAL A 56 -4.76 -53.81 -54.04
N PRO A 57 -3.44 -53.97 -53.80
CA PRO A 57 -2.90 -54.50 -52.55
C PRO A 57 -2.39 -53.42 -51.59
N SER A 58 -2.15 -53.84 -50.35
CA SER A 58 -1.54 -53.09 -49.26
C SER A 58 -0.13 -52.58 -49.60
N SER A 59 0.03 -51.28 -49.81
CA SER A 59 1.29 -50.58 -49.51
C SER A 59 1.07 -49.07 -49.47
N VAL A 60 1.44 -48.48 -48.33
CA VAL A 60 1.58 -47.05 -48.03
C VAL A 60 0.26 -46.27 -47.91
N GLY A 61 -0.35 -46.37 -46.72
CA GLY A 61 -1.30 -45.37 -46.25
C GLY A 61 -0.58 -44.06 -45.94
N LEU A 62 -0.56 -43.12 -46.90
CA LEU A 62 -0.43 -41.70 -46.59
C LEU A 62 -1.82 -41.19 -46.21
N ALA A 63 -2.22 -41.45 -44.98
CA ALA A 63 -3.33 -40.75 -44.36
C ALA A 63 -2.88 -39.29 -44.14
N MET A 64 -3.27 -38.41 -45.04
CA MET A 64 -3.06 -36.98 -44.88
C MET A 64 -3.97 -36.49 -43.75
N ALA A 65 -3.43 -36.42 -42.54
CA ALA A 65 -4.11 -35.84 -41.39
C ALA A 65 -4.27 -34.33 -41.66
N LEU A 66 -5.45 -33.93 -42.14
CA LEU A 66 -5.86 -32.53 -42.14
C LEU A 66 -6.14 -32.12 -40.69
N GLN A 67 -5.08 -31.79 -39.97
CA GLN A 67 -5.17 -31.14 -38.68
C GLN A 67 -5.63 -29.70 -38.93
N LEU A 68 -6.83 -29.34 -38.47
CA LEU A 68 -7.23 -27.93 -38.33
C LEU A 68 -6.13 -27.25 -37.50
N SER A 69 -5.39 -26.33 -38.13
CA SER A 69 -4.24 -25.64 -37.54
C SER A 69 -4.68 -24.81 -36.34
N ARG A 70 -4.67 -25.43 -35.16
CA ARG A 70 -4.84 -24.74 -33.88
C ARG A 70 -3.46 -24.21 -33.53
N GLU A 71 -3.29 -22.89 -33.48
CA GLU A 71 -2.04 -22.24 -33.08
C GLU A 71 -1.66 -22.72 -31.66
N GLN A 72 -0.74 -23.69 -31.58
CA GLN A 72 -0.31 -24.30 -30.31
C GLN A 72 1.09 -23.81 -29.88
N GLY A 73 1.78 -23.06 -30.73
CA GLY A 73 3.09 -22.49 -30.44
C GLY A 73 3.08 -20.96 -30.38
N ILE A 74 4.14 -20.40 -29.82
CA ILE A 74 4.30 -18.96 -29.62
C ILE A 74 5.01 -18.36 -30.84
N THR A 75 4.34 -17.45 -31.54
CA THR A 75 4.93 -16.63 -32.60
C THR A 75 5.60 -15.39 -32.02
N LEU A 76 6.46 -14.72 -32.80
CA LEU A 76 7.08 -13.45 -32.39
C LEU A 76 6.02 -12.41 -32.03
N ARG A 77 4.98 -12.28 -32.87
CA ARG A 77 3.83 -11.40 -32.61
C ARG A 77 3.07 -11.79 -31.34
N GLY A 78 2.74 -13.06 -31.16
CA GLY A 78 2.06 -13.54 -29.96
C GLY A 78 2.90 -13.31 -28.70
N SER A 79 4.22 -13.47 -28.78
CA SER A 79 5.12 -13.13 -27.69
C SER A 79 5.08 -11.63 -27.36
N ALA A 80 5.15 -10.75 -28.35
CA ALA A 80 5.11 -9.30 -28.13
C ALA A 80 3.78 -8.87 -27.47
N GLU A 81 2.67 -9.46 -27.89
CA GLU A 81 1.35 -9.22 -27.29
C GLU A 81 1.28 -9.67 -25.83
N ILE A 82 1.78 -10.87 -25.50
CA ILE A 82 1.83 -11.37 -24.12
C ILE A 82 2.68 -10.47 -23.22
N VAL A 83 3.86 -10.07 -23.70
CA VAL A 83 4.78 -9.22 -22.93
C VAL A 83 4.20 -7.82 -22.70
N ALA A 84 3.59 -7.22 -23.73
CA ALA A 84 2.94 -5.92 -23.59
C ALA A 84 1.72 -5.97 -22.65
N GLU A 85 0.94 -7.05 -22.69
CA GLU A 85 -0.15 -7.29 -21.74
C GLU A 85 0.38 -7.39 -20.30
N PHE A 86 1.48 -8.13 -20.09
CA PHE A 86 2.13 -8.20 -18.79
C PHE A 86 2.51 -6.82 -18.26
N PHE A 87 3.13 -5.96 -19.09
CA PHE A 87 3.49 -4.60 -18.66
C PHE A 87 2.28 -3.75 -18.30
N SER A 88 1.16 -3.88 -19.01
CA SER A 88 -0.08 -3.18 -18.66
C SER A 88 -0.55 -3.54 -17.24
N PHE A 89 -0.61 -4.83 -16.90
CA PHE A 89 -1.02 -5.27 -15.56
C PHE A 89 0.05 -5.02 -14.48
N GLY A 90 1.33 -5.18 -14.83
CA GLY A 90 2.47 -4.95 -13.93
C GLY A 90 2.56 -3.49 -13.49
N ILE A 91 2.46 -2.55 -14.44
CA ILE A 91 2.49 -1.11 -14.16
C ILE A 91 1.27 -0.71 -13.32
N ASN A 92 0.06 -1.15 -13.68
CA ASN A 92 -1.14 -0.90 -12.87
C ASN A 92 -0.99 -1.43 -11.43
N SER A 93 -0.39 -2.61 -11.27
CA SER A 93 -0.12 -3.18 -9.94
C SER A 93 0.85 -2.31 -9.14
N ILE A 94 1.93 -1.81 -9.75
CA ILE A 94 2.88 -0.91 -9.08
C ILE A 94 2.21 0.40 -8.67
N LEU A 95 1.46 1.03 -9.59
CA LEU A 95 0.76 2.30 -9.33
C LEU A 95 -0.25 2.19 -8.18
N TYR A 96 -0.98 1.08 -8.11
CA TYR A 96 -1.91 0.81 -7.03
C TYR A 96 -1.18 0.56 -5.71
N GLN A 97 -0.21 -0.36 -5.69
CA GLN A 97 0.45 -0.80 -4.46
C GLN A 97 1.33 0.29 -3.83
N ARG A 98 1.89 1.20 -4.65
CA ARG A 98 2.66 2.35 -4.17
C ARG A 98 1.78 3.58 -3.89
N GLY A 99 0.47 3.48 -4.10
CA GLY A 99 -0.48 4.56 -3.79
C GLY A 99 -0.28 5.83 -4.62
N ILE A 100 0.27 5.71 -5.84
CA ILE A 100 0.49 6.84 -6.76
C ILE A 100 -0.85 7.44 -7.19
N TYR A 101 -1.85 6.57 -7.36
CA TYR A 101 -3.23 6.94 -7.62
C TYR A 101 -4.13 6.42 -6.50
N PRO A 102 -5.24 7.13 -6.17
CA PRO A 102 -6.14 6.73 -5.11
C PRO A 102 -6.79 5.37 -5.37
N SER A 103 -7.02 4.59 -4.31
CA SER A 103 -7.51 3.21 -4.40
C SER A 103 -8.90 3.08 -5.08
N GLU A 104 -9.73 4.11 -4.97
CA GLU A 104 -11.05 4.24 -5.58
C GLU A 104 -11.00 4.38 -7.11
N THR A 105 -9.85 4.76 -7.66
CA THR A 105 -9.61 4.85 -9.11
C THR A 105 -9.17 3.52 -9.72
N PHE A 106 -9.33 2.41 -8.99
CA PHE A 106 -9.01 1.07 -9.46
C PHE A 106 -10.20 0.11 -9.35
N THR A 107 -10.30 -0.79 -10.32
CA THR A 107 -11.29 -1.85 -10.35
C THR A 107 -10.64 -3.23 -10.43
N ARG A 108 -11.35 -4.24 -9.92
CA ARG A 108 -10.87 -5.62 -9.86
C ARG A 108 -11.15 -6.35 -11.17
N VAL A 109 -10.13 -6.99 -11.74
CA VAL A 109 -10.21 -7.78 -12.96
C VAL A 109 -9.53 -9.14 -12.75
N GLN A 110 -10.18 -10.22 -13.21
CA GLN A 110 -9.59 -11.55 -13.14
C GLN A 110 -8.67 -11.79 -14.35
N LYS A 111 -7.38 -11.99 -14.10
CA LYS A 111 -6.39 -12.31 -15.14
C LYS A 111 -5.28 -13.19 -14.59
N TYR A 112 -4.77 -14.11 -15.42
CA TYR A 112 -3.74 -15.10 -15.03
C TYR A 112 -4.12 -15.94 -13.80
N GLY A 113 -5.41 -16.09 -13.49
CA GLY A 113 -5.86 -16.77 -12.27
C GLY A 113 -5.65 -15.97 -10.98
N LEU A 114 -5.49 -14.64 -11.09
CA LEU A 114 -5.41 -13.68 -9.98
C LEU A 114 -6.47 -12.60 -10.15
N THR A 115 -6.88 -12.02 -9.03
CA THR A 115 -7.65 -10.77 -9.02
C THR A 115 -6.66 -9.60 -9.01
N LEU A 116 -6.52 -8.95 -10.16
CA LEU A 116 -5.64 -7.80 -10.36
C LEU A 116 -6.45 -6.51 -10.30
N LEU A 117 -5.76 -5.40 -10.04
CA LEU A 117 -6.35 -4.07 -10.01
C LEU A 117 -5.88 -3.29 -11.23
N VAL A 118 -6.83 -2.67 -11.93
CA VAL A 118 -6.57 -1.85 -13.11
C VAL A 118 -7.22 -0.49 -12.92
N THR A 119 -6.57 0.56 -13.41
CA THR A 119 -7.11 1.92 -13.27
C THR A 119 -8.42 2.11 -14.03
N THR A 120 -9.30 2.95 -13.49
CA THR A 120 -10.53 3.45 -14.11
C THR A 120 -10.40 4.90 -14.56
N ASP A 121 -9.26 5.56 -14.28
CA ASP A 121 -9.01 6.94 -14.66
C ASP A 121 -8.84 7.07 -16.18
N PRO A 122 -9.69 7.85 -16.89
CA PRO A 122 -9.65 7.92 -18.35
C PRO A 122 -8.33 8.46 -18.90
N GLU A 123 -7.68 9.39 -18.19
CA GLU A 123 -6.42 9.97 -18.65
C GLU A 123 -5.28 8.97 -18.56
N LEU A 124 -5.18 8.27 -17.42
CA LEU A 124 -4.19 7.23 -17.19
C LEU A 124 -4.40 6.04 -18.13
N ILE A 125 -5.64 5.60 -18.34
CA ILE A 125 -5.95 4.54 -19.32
C ILE A 125 -5.47 4.93 -20.71
N LYS A 126 -5.77 6.16 -21.15
CA LYS A 126 -5.34 6.67 -22.46
C LYS A 126 -3.82 6.73 -22.56
N TYR A 127 -3.14 7.16 -21.50
CA TYR A 127 -1.68 7.20 -21.42
C TYR A 127 -1.06 5.80 -21.53
N LEU A 128 -1.50 4.86 -20.68
CA LEU A 128 -0.98 3.50 -20.64
C LEU A 128 -1.26 2.76 -21.95
N ASN A 129 -2.42 2.94 -22.58
CA ASN A 129 -2.71 2.31 -23.86
C ASN A 129 -1.76 2.79 -24.97
N LYS A 130 -1.50 4.11 -25.06
CA LYS A 130 -0.53 4.65 -26.04
C LYS A 130 0.86 4.06 -25.85
N VAL A 131 1.31 3.98 -24.60
CA VAL A 131 2.61 3.37 -24.25
C VAL A 131 2.64 1.89 -24.65
N VAL A 132 1.63 1.12 -24.24
CA VAL A 132 1.57 -0.33 -24.46
C VAL A 132 1.47 -0.66 -25.94
N ASP A 133 0.71 0.12 -26.72
CA ASP A 133 0.59 -0.08 -28.16
C ASP A 133 1.92 0.21 -28.87
N GLN A 134 2.62 1.29 -28.51
CA GLN A 134 3.95 1.55 -29.05
C GLN A 134 4.97 0.47 -28.62
N LEU A 135 4.88 0.00 -27.38
CA LEU A 135 5.75 -1.03 -26.84
C LEU A 135 5.58 -2.35 -27.58
N LYS A 136 4.36 -2.74 -27.98
CA LYS A 136 4.12 -3.93 -28.83
C LYS A 136 4.92 -3.87 -30.13
N GLU A 137 4.93 -2.71 -30.80
CA GLU A 137 5.67 -2.54 -32.06
C GLU A 137 7.18 -2.67 -31.86
N TRP A 138 7.72 -2.08 -30.78
CA TRP A 138 9.16 -2.14 -30.51
C TRP A 138 9.61 -3.51 -30.01
N LEU A 139 8.76 -4.22 -29.26
CA LEU A 139 9.00 -5.62 -28.88
C LEU A 139 8.98 -6.52 -30.11
N TYR A 140 8.05 -6.30 -31.03
CA TYR A 140 8.02 -7.04 -32.29
C TYR A 140 9.30 -6.83 -33.12
N LYS A 141 9.85 -5.61 -33.13
CA LYS A 141 11.14 -5.29 -33.78
C LYS A 141 12.38 -5.69 -32.95
N CYS A 142 12.18 -6.20 -31.73
CA CYS A 142 13.24 -6.50 -30.77
C CYS A 142 14.23 -5.35 -30.53
N SER A 143 13.70 -4.12 -30.50
CA SER A 143 14.47 -2.89 -30.32
C SER A 143 14.44 -2.35 -28.89
N VAL A 144 13.72 -3.01 -27.98
CA VAL A 144 13.61 -2.62 -26.56
C VAL A 144 14.62 -3.43 -25.75
N GLN A 145 15.44 -2.73 -24.96
CA GLN A 145 16.42 -3.35 -24.05
C GLN A 145 15.89 -3.46 -22.63
N LYS A 146 15.19 -2.44 -22.15
CA LYS A 146 14.59 -2.44 -20.81
C LYS A 146 13.49 -1.39 -20.67
N LEU A 147 12.58 -1.63 -19.75
CA LEU A 147 11.54 -0.70 -19.33
C LEU A 147 11.75 -0.38 -17.85
N VAL A 148 11.66 0.89 -17.48
CA VAL A 148 11.87 1.35 -16.11
C VAL A 148 10.72 2.22 -15.67
N VAL A 149 10.08 1.88 -14.54
CA VAL A 149 9.12 2.74 -13.86
C VAL A 149 9.86 3.45 -12.73
N VAL A 150 9.99 4.77 -12.84
CA VAL A 150 10.63 5.60 -11.82
C VAL A 150 9.55 6.24 -10.98
N ILE A 151 9.68 6.15 -9.66
CA ILE A 151 8.82 6.83 -8.70
C ILE A 151 9.66 7.91 -8.04
N SER A 152 9.21 9.15 -8.18
CA SER A 152 9.89 10.34 -7.70
C SER A 152 8.98 11.16 -6.81
N ASN A 153 9.56 11.85 -5.83
CA ASN A 153 8.83 12.81 -5.02
C ASN A 153 8.44 14.02 -5.91
N ILE A 154 7.17 14.42 -5.88
CA ILE A 154 6.67 15.56 -6.68
C ILE A 154 7.31 16.88 -6.23
N GLU A 155 7.61 17.03 -4.95
CA GLU A 155 8.11 18.28 -4.37
C GLU A 155 9.62 18.45 -4.59
N SER A 156 10.42 17.41 -4.28
CA SER A 156 11.88 17.48 -4.40
C SER A 156 12.40 17.03 -5.76
N GLY A 157 11.62 16.27 -6.54
CA GLY A 157 12.06 15.62 -7.77
C GLY A 157 13.04 14.44 -7.53
N GLU A 158 13.26 14.07 -6.27
CA GLU A 158 14.17 12.99 -5.88
C GLU A 158 13.59 11.62 -6.25
N VAL A 159 14.42 10.75 -6.83
CA VAL A 159 14.03 9.40 -7.24
C VAL A 159 14.05 8.47 -6.03
N LEU A 160 12.87 7.98 -5.63
CA LEU A 160 12.69 7.14 -4.45
C LEU A 160 12.79 5.66 -4.79
N GLU A 161 12.12 5.25 -5.87
CA GLU A 161 12.09 3.86 -6.32
C GLU A 161 12.26 3.80 -7.84
N ARG A 162 12.89 2.73 -8.29
CA ARG A 162 13.14 2.45 -9.70
C ARG A 162 12.88 0.97 -9.95
N TRP A 163 11.76 0.68 -10.60
CA TRP A 163 11.40 -0.68 -11.01
C TRP A 163 11.93 -0.93 -12.41
N GLN A 164 12.91 -1.82 -12.52
CA GLN A 164 13.60 -2.14 -13.77
C GLN A 164 13.16 -3.50 -14.31
N PHE A 165 12.81 -3.50 -15.59
CA PHE A 165 12.45 -4.69 -16.35
C PHE A 165 13.40 -4.83 -17.53
N ASP A 166 14.40 -5.70 -17.40
CA ASP A 166 15.34 -5.99 -18.47
C ASP A 166 14.73 -6.99 -19.44
N ILE A 167 14.75 -6.66 -20.73
CA ILE A 167 14.10 -7.42 -21.80
C ILE A 167 15.19 -7.98 -22.71
N GLU A 168 15.31 -9.30 -22.73
CA GLU A 168 16.17 -10.03 -23.66
C GLU A 168 15.29 -10.59 -24.79
N CYS A 169 15.53 -10.19 -26.04
CA CYS A 169 14.88 -10.80 -27.21
C CYS A 169 15.85 -11.72 -27.96
N ASP A 170 15.36 -12.90 -28.33
CA ASP A 170 15.99 -13.79 -29.30
C ASP A 170 15.77 -13.30 -30.74
N LYS A 171 16.78 -12.62 -31.30
CA LYS A 171 16.77 -12.08 -32.67
C LYS A 171 16.69 -13.15 -33.77
N THR A 172 16.78 -14.44 -33.43
CA THR A 172 16.63 -15.53 -34.41
C THR A 172 15.17 -15.83 -34.73
N ALA A 173 14.23 -15.41 -33.87
CA ALA A 173 12.80 -15.52 -34.13
C ALA A 173 12.39 -14.45 -35.15
N LYS A 174 11.98 -14.88 -36.35
CA LYS A 174 11.41 -14.04 -37.42
C LYS A 174 9.98 -14.49 -37.71
N ASP A 175 9.21 -13.68 -38.43
CA ASP A 175 7.82 -14.00 -38.81
C ASP A 175 7.71 -15.33 -39.59
N ASP A 176 8.73 -15.69 -40.37
CA ASP A 176 8.78 -16.94 -41.14
C ASP A 176 9.25 -18.16 -40.33
N SER A 177 9.63 -17.97 -39.06
CA SER A 177 10.13 -19.06 -38.22
C SER A 177 8.99 -19.89 -37.63
N ALA A 178 9.21 -21.20 -37.51
CA ALA A 178 8.23 -22.10 -36.89
C ALA A 178 7.89 -21.62 -35.46
N PRO A 179 6.61 -21.63 -35.05
CA PRO A 179 6.21 -21.22 -33.71
C PRO A 179 6.98 -22.00 -32.64
N ARG A 180 7.45 -21.30 -31.61
CA ARG A 180 8.20 -21.94 -30.52
C ARG A 180 7.27 -22.80 -29.67
N GLU A 181 7.72 -24.00 -29.30
CA GLU A 181 6.96 -24.93 -28.46
C GLU A 181 7.03 -24.51 -26.98
N LYS A 182 6.11 -23.65 -26.56
CA LYS A 182 5.83 -23.39 -25.14
C LYS A 182 4.33 -23.17 -24.95
N SER A 183 3.74 -23.85 -23.97
CA SER A 183 2.31 -23.71 -23.72
C SER A 183 1.98 -22.33 -23.14
N GLN A 184 0.86 -21.74 -23.60
CA GLN A 184 0.30 -20.50 -23.05
C GLN A 184 0.15 -20.58 -21.52
N LYS A 185 -0.29 -21.75 -21.01
CA LYS A 185 -0.51 -21.98 -19.58
C LYS A 185 0.79 -21.86 -18.77
N ALA A 186 1.90 -22.42 -19.25
CA ALA A 186 3.19 -22.31 -18.59
C ALA A 186 3.65 -20.84 -18.49
N ILE A 187 3.48 -20.07 -19.57
CA ILE A 187 3.82 -18.64 -19.59
C ILE A 187 2.94 -17.85 -18.61
N GLN A 188 1.63 -18.14 -18.58
CA GLN A 188 0.72 -17.49 -17.62
C GLN A 188 1.05 -17.83 -16.16
N ASP A 189 1.49 -19.06 -15.88
CA ASP A 189 1.88 -19.48 -14.53
C ASP A 189 3.19 -18.79 -14.09
N GLU A 190 4.15 -18.59 -15.00
CA GLU A 190 5.35 -17.79 -14.74
C GLU A 190 5.00 -16.31 -14.49
N ILE A 191 4.17 -15.70 -15.35
CA ILE A 191 3.67 -14.32 -15.18
C ILE A 191 2.97 -14.16 -13.83
N ARG A 192 2.12 -15.13 -13.45
CA ARG A 192 1.43 -15.14 -12.15
C ARG A 192 2.43 -15.04 -11.00
N SER A 193 3.54 -15.79 -11.09
CA SER A 193 4.58 -15.78 -10.06
C SER A 193 5.21 -14.38 -9.92
N VAL A 194 5.53 -13.74 -11.04
CA VAL A 194 6.11 -12.39 -11.06
C VAL A 194 5.15 -11.35 -10.49
N ILE A 195 3.88 -11.35 -10.89
CA ILE A 195 2.88 -10.40 -10.38
C ILE A 195 2.62 -10.60 -8.87
N ARG A 196 2.58 -11.84 -8.39
CA ARG A 196 2.49 -12.14 -6.95
C ARG A 196 3.71 -11.61 -6.20
N GLN A 197 4.89 -11.72 -6.79
CA GLN A 197 6.11 -11.19 -6.18
C GLN A 197 6.11 -9.67 -6.14
N ILE A 198 5.72 -8.98 -7.21
CA ILE A 198 5.55 -7.51 -7.20
C ILE A 198 4.66 -7.08 -6.03
N THR A 199 3.53 -7.78 -5.84
CA THR A 199 2.61 -7.53 -4.72
C THR A 199 3.25 -7.84 -3.36
N ALA A 200 4.01 -8.92 -3.25
CA ALA A 200 4.69 -9.31 -2.02
C ALA A 200 5.87 -8.37 -1.68
N THR A 201 6.59 -7.84 -2.66
CA THR A 201 7.71 -6.91 -2.41
C THR A 201 7.26 -5.66 -1.67
N VAL A 202 6.01 -5.23 -1.86
CA VAL A 202 5.44 -4.06 -1.20
C VAL A 202 5.34 -4.22 0.32
N THR A 203 5.24 -5.45 0.85
CA THR A 203 5.24 -5.68 2.31
C THR A 203 6.62 -5.48 2.95
N PHE A 204 7.67 -5.49 2.14
CA PHE A 204 9.06 -5.25 2.58
C PHE A 204 9.53 -3.83 2.26
N LEU A 205 8.75 -3.08 1.48
CA LEU A 205 9.01 -1.69 1.15
C LEU A 205 8.41 -0.78 2.22
N PRO A 206 9.18 0.15 2.80
CA PRO A 206 8.62 1.20 3.65
C PRO A 206 7.52 1.97 2.93
N LEU A 207 6.58 2.46 3.72
CA LEU A 207 5.44 3.22 3.21
C LEU A 207 5.95 4.52 2.55
N LEU A 208 5.45 4.82 1.35
CA LEU A 208 5.73 6.11 0.72
C LEU A 208 4.89 7.16 1.42
N GLU A 209 5.51 7.90 2.33
CA GLU A 209 4.85 8.97 3.07
C GLU A 209 4.75 10.26 2.27
N VAL A 210 5.37 10.36 1.09
CA VAL A 210 5.40 11.58 0.26
C VAL A 210 4.53 11.46 -0.99
N SER A 211 4.03 12.59 -1.49
CA SER A 211 3.27 12.60 -2.75
C SER A 211 4.22 12.30 -3.90
N CYS A 212 3.99 11.19 -4.60
CA CYS A 212 4.89 10.69 -5.62
C CYS A 212 4.30 10.86 -7.02
N SER A 213 5.14 11.21 -7.98
CA SER A 213 4.88 11.06 -9.41
C SER A 213 5.55 9.80 -9.92
N PHE A 214 5.06 9.28 -11.04
CA PHE A 214 5.75 8.22 -11.75
C PHE A 214 6.18 8.71 -13.13
N ASP A 215 7.34 8.26 -13.57
CA ASP A 215 7.83 8.41 -14.93
C ASP A 215 8.06 7.01 -15.53
N LEU A 216 7.71 6.84 -16.80
CA LEU A 216 7.96 5.61 -17.53
C LEU A 216 9.05 5.84 -18.55
N LEU A 217 10.14 5.09 -18.44
CA LEU A 217 11.29 5.17 -19.32
C LEU A 217 11.42 3.87 -20.11
N ILE A 218 11.46 3.98 -21.43
CA ILE A 218 11.74 2.85 -22.32
C ILE A 218 13.11 3.06 -22.94
N TYR A 219 13.98 2.07 -22.79
CA TYR A 219 15.33 2.08 -23.32
C TYR A 219 15.36 1.26 -24.60
N THR A 220 15.70 1.91 -25.70
CA THR A 220 15.75 1.30 -27.03
C THR A 220 17.15 1.36 -27.63
N ASP A 221 17.32 0.67 -28.76
CA ASP A 221 18.51 0.82 -29.58
C ASP A 221 18.66 2.27 -30.09
N LYS A 222 19.91 2.72 -30.25
CA LYS A 222 20.23 4.13 -30.62
C LYS A 222 19.72 4.53 -31.99
N ASP A 223 19.55 3.57 -32.88
CA ASP A 223 19.21 3.81 -34.28
C ASP A 223 17.69 3.83 -34.51
N LEU A 224 16.90 3.72 -33.43
CA LEU A 224 15.44 3.71 -33.50
C LEU A 224 14.89 5.12 -33.69
N VAL A 225 14.03 5.29 -34.71
CA VAL A 225 13.34 6.56 -34.95
C VAL A 225 12.29 6.79 -33.86
N VAL A 226 12.44 7.89 -33.14
CA VAL A 226 11.54 8.31 -32.06
C VAL A 226 10.26 8.89 -32.65
N PRO A 227 9.06 8.37 -32.31
CA PRO A 227 7.81 8.96 -32.76
C PRO A 227 7.58 10.35 -32.15
N GLU A 228 6.89 11.24 -32.87
CA GLU A 228 6.74 12.67 -32.52
C GLU A 228 6.14 12.93 -31.13
N THR A 229 5.36 11.99 -30.58
CA THR A 229 4.81 12.13 -29.22
C THR A 229 5.82 11.81 -28.13
N TRP A 230 6.98 11.22 -28.42
CA TRP A 230 7.97 10.78 -27.44
C TRP A 230 9.16 11.74 -27.40
N GLU A 231 9.68 12.02 -26.21
CA GLU A 231 10.82 12.93 -26.02
C GLU A 231 12.02 12.18 -25.45
N GLU A 232 13.25 12.58 -25.79
CA GLU A 232 14.45 12.06 -25.13
C GLU A 232 14.58 12.60 -23.71
N SER A 233 14.88 11.71 -22.77
CA SER A 233 14.97 11.92 -21.35
C SER A 233 16.30 11.42 -20.79
N GLY A 234 16.72 12.09 -19.72
CA GLY A 234 17.83 11.63 -18.89
C GLY A 234 17.53 10.28 -18.22
N PRO A 235 18.58 9.56 -17.78
CA PRO A 235 18.49 8.20 -17.25
C PRO A 235 17.82 8.07 -15.87
N GLN A 236 17.51 9.18 -15.19
CA GLN A 236 16.93 9.24 -13.83
C GLN A 236 17.60 8.25 -12.86
N PHE A 237 18.90 8.44 -12.61
CA PHE A 237 19.66 7.57 -11.73
C PHE A 237 19.15 7.65 -10.30
N ILE A 238 19.19 6.51 -9.61
CA ILE A 238 18.97 6.40 -8.19
C ILE A 238 20.33 6.29 -7.50
N THR A 239 20.57 7.12 -6.48
CA THR A 239 21.81 7.11 -5.69
C THR A 239 21.62 6.30 -4.41
N ASN A 240 22.65 5.56 -3.97
CA ASN A 240 22.60 4.69 -2.78
C ASN A 240 21.43 3.69 -2.80
N SER A 241 21.33 2.85 -3.83
CA SER A 241 20.22 1.89 -3.94
C SER A 241 20.58 0.45 -3.60
N GLU A 242 19.70 -0.22 -2.85
CA GLU A 242 19.68 -1.68 -2.75
C GLU A 242 18.91 -2.27 -3.94
N GLU A 243 19.45 -3.33 -4.55
CA GLU A 243 18.81 -4.06 -5.66
C GLU A 243 18.24 -5.38 -5.16
N VAL A 244 16.93 -5.58 -5.37
CA VAL A 244 16.29 -6.88 -5.15
C VAL A 244 15.80 -7.44 -6.47
N ARG A 245 16.26 -8.65 -6.80
CA ARG A 245 15.88 -9.36 -8.02
C ARG A 245 14.65 -10.23 -7.79
N LEU A 246 13.67 -10.07 -8.64
CA LEU A 246 12.46 -10.87 -8.69
C LEU A 246 12.61 -12.02 -9.69
N HIS A 247 11.65 -12.94 -9.69
CA HIS A 247 11.63 -14.02 -10.67
C HIS A 247 11.47 -13.47 -12.09
N SER A 248 12.15 -14.12 -13.03
CA SER A 248 12.01 -13.85 -14.46
C SER A 248 10.95 -14.77 -15.07
N PHE A 249 10.35 -14.34 -16.18
CA PHE A 249 9.56 -15.22 -17.05
C PHE A 249 10.03 -15.13 -18.49
N THR A 250 9.71 -16.16 -19.29
CA THR A 250 10.07 -16.16 -20.71
C THR A 250 8.97 -16.74 -21.58
N THR A 251 8.79 -16.17 -22.77
CA THR A 251 7.97 -16.76 -23.84
C THR A 251 8.79 -17.65 -24.77
N THR A 252 10.07 -17.91 -24.44
CA THR A 252 11.18 -18.43 -25.29
C THR A 252 11.73 -17.45 -26.33
N ILE A 253 10.94 -16.45 -26.73
CA ILE A 253 11.37 -15.40 -27.65
C ILE A 253 11.82 -14.17 -26.87
N HIS A 254 11.00 -13.76 -25.90
CA HIS A 254 11.31 -12.68 -24.98
C HIS A 254 11.52 -13.27 -23.58
N LYS A 255 12.56 -12.82 -22.89
CA LYS A 255 12.79 -13.10 -21.48
C LYS A 255 12.81 -11.77 -20.74
N ILE A 256 12.04 -11.70 -19.66
CA ILE A 256 11.93 -10.50 -18.84
C ILE A 256 12.51 -10.82 -17.47
N ASN A 257 13.55 -10.07 -17.09
CA ASN A 257 14.07 -10.06 -15.73
C ASN A 257 13.53 -8.81 -15.02
N CYS A 258 13.04 -8.99 -13.80
CA CYS A 258 12.49 -7.90 -13.00
C CYS A 258 13.38 -7.66 -11.79
N SER A 259 13.76 -6.42 -11.56
CA SER A 259 14.47 -5.97 -10.37
C SER A 259 13.91 -4.62 -9.93
N TRP A 260 14.03 -4.31 -8.64
CA TRP A 260 13.74 -2.97 -8.17
C TRP A 260 14.91 -2.43 -7.36
N HIS A 261 15.10 -1.12 -7.47
CA HIS A 261 16.12 -0.35 -6.78
C HIS A 261 15.42 0.72 -5.95
N ARG A 262 15.81 0.89 -4.68
CA ARG A 262 15.29 1.96 -3.82
C ARG A 262 16.41 2.71 -3.16
N MET A 263 16.23 4.01 -3.01
CA MET A 263 17.17 4.89 -2.35
C MET A 263 17.20 4.65 -0.83
N PHE A 264 18.40 4.43 -0.29
CA PHE A 264 18.66 4.40 1.14
C PHE A 264 18.63 5.83 1.68
N SER A 265 17.61 6.17 2.47
CA SER A 265 17.66 7.38 3.29
C SER A 265 18.64 7.11 4.44
N LEU A 266 19.54 8.06 4.76
CA LEU A 266 20.55 7.96 5.83
C LEU A 266 20.00 7.68 7.25
N ILE A 267 18.71 7.44 7.40
CA ILE A 267 18.02 7.10 8.65
C ILE A 267 18.11 5.58 8.93
N ASP A 268 18.37 4.75 7.93
CA ASP A 268 18.41 3.27 8.07
C ASP A 268 19.78 2.73 8.54
N SER A 269 20.75 3.59 8.88
CA SER A 269 22.06 3.20 9.43
C SER A 269 22.20 3.58 10.90
N GLN A 270 21.56 2.80 11.79
CA GLN A 270 22.06 2.59 13.13
C GLN A 270 22.33 1.10 13.36
N GLU A 271 23.49 0.67 12.93
CA GLU A 271 24.42 -0.18 13.69
C GLU A 271 25.63 -0.50 12.80
N GLU A 272 26.74 0.20 13.01
CA GLU A 272 28.08 -0.38 13.17
C GLU A 272 29.17 0.72 13.18
N GLY A 273 29.93 0.76 14.29
CA GLY A 273 31.39 0.92 14.22
C GLY A 273 32.02 2.27 13.86
N ASN A 274 32.11 3.16 14.85
CA ASN A 274 33.36 3.82 15.31
C ASN A 274 34.32 4.45 14.26
N ILE A 275 34.47 5.80 14.25
CA ILE A 275 35.74 6.56 14.14
C ILE A 275 35.49 8.08 14.35
N LYS A 276 36.48 8.78 14.94
CA LYS A 276 36.46 10.12 15.56
C LYS A 276 36.62 11.32 14.58
N ILE A 277 36.02 12.45 15.01
CA ILE A 277 36.01 13.90 14.61
C ILE A 277 37.46 14.53 14.52
N PRO A 278 37.81 15.71 13.89
CA PRO A 278 37.06 17.01 13.86
C PRO A 278 37.29 18.15 12.79
N LYS A 279 36.30 19.08 12.77
CA LYS A 279 36.26 20.58 12.63
C LYS A 279 37.00 21.34 11.49
N SER A 280 36.26 22.17 10.72
CA SER A 280 36.36 23.67 10.66
C SER A 280 35.75 24.32 9.39
N PHE A 281 35.38 25.61 9.52
CA PHE A 281 34.87 26.63 8.56
C PHE A 281 33.35 26.63 8.27
N GLU A 282 32.53 27.50 8.89
CA GLU A 282 32.29 28.94 8.56
C GLU A 282 31.87 29.14 7.09
N SER A 283 30.90 29.95 6.67
CA SER A 283 29.83 30.82 7.19
C SER A 283 29.37 31.60 5.94
N ASP A 284 28.07 31.91 5.76
CA ASP A 284 27.52 33.14 5.11
C ASP A 284 26.12 32.87 4.53
N LYS A 285 25.03 33.29 5.19
CA LYS A 285 24.38 34.63 5.19
C LYS A 285 23.67 35.02 3.87
N LEU A 286 22.32 34.93 3.97
CA LEU A 286 21.30 35.92 3.57
C LEU A 286 21.00 36.19 2.09
N ARG A 287 19.73 35.99 1.68
CA ARG A 287 18.71 37.07 1.65
C ARG A 287 17.27 36.57 1.48
N PHE A 288 16.38 37.25 2.18
CA PHE A 288 14.91 37.13 2.19
C PHE A 288 14.26 37.91 1.03
N LEU A 289 13.06 37.50 0.61
CA LEU A 289 11.96 38.41 0.27
C LEU A 289 10.61 37.72 0.54
N LYS A 290 9.71 38.47 1.17
CA LYS A 290 8.37 38.11 1.66
C LYS A 290 7.32 38.70 0.71
N LEU A 291 6.17 38.06 0.54
CA LEU A 291 4.92 38.75 0.17
C LEU A 291 3.74 38.06 0.85
N ASP A 292 3.07 38.84 1.71
CA ASP A 292 1.94 38.48 2.55
C ASP A 292 0.60 38.42 1.77
N CYS A 293 -0.33 37.71 2.39
CA CYS A 293 -1.67 37.28 1.99
C CYS A 293 -2.63 38.36 1.45
N LYS A 294 -3.54 37.94 0.55
CA LYS A 294 -5.02 37.98 0.74
C LYS A 294 -5.77 37.47 -0.51
N GLY A 295 -6.77 36.61 -0.30
CA GLY A 295 -7.79 36.33 -1.30
C GLY A 295 -8.61 35.09 -0.98
N LYS A 296 -9.77 35.30 -0.33
CA LYS A 296 -10.82 34.30 -0.07
C LYS A 296 -11.39 33.71 -1.38
N GLY A 297 -11.89 32.48 -1.31
CA GLY A 297 -12.70 31.83 -2.35
C GLY A 297 -12.42 30.31 -2.34
N ASP A 298 -12.88 29.57 -1.35
CA ASP A 298 -14.19 28.91 -1.27
C ASP A 298 -14.31 27.69 -2.21
N GLN A 299 -14.66 26.56 -1.57
CA GLN A 299 -15.19 25.29 -2.09
C GLN A 299 -14.22 24.21 -2.62
N ASN A 300 -14.26 23.06 -1.91
CA ASN A 300 -13.52 21.80 -2.07
C ASN A 300 -12.04 21.80 -1.66
N ILE A 301 -11.80 21.56 -0.36
CA ILE A 301 -10.48 21.20 0.16
C ILE A 301 -10.12 19.80 -0.39
N PRO A 302 -9.09 19.66 -1.24
CA PRO A 302 -8.69 18.35 -1.74
C PRO A 302 -8.11 17.52 -0.58
N SER A 303 -8.46 16.23 -0.49
CA SER A 303 -7.97 15.30 0.55
C SER A 303 -6.43 15.27 0.68
N ASN A 304 -5.72 15.71 -0.35
CA ASN A 304 -4.26 15.90 -0.38
C ASN A 304 -3.76 16.96 0.63
N GLU A 305 -4.55 18.00 0.92
CA GLU A 305 -4.17 19.06 1.85
C GLU A 305 -4.22 18.60 3.32
N MET A 306 -5.19 17.73 3.65
CA MET A 306 -5.31 17.10 4.97
C MET A 306 -4.08 16.23 5.27
N ALA A 307 -3.69 15.38 4.31
CA ALA A 307 -2.51 14.53 4.40
C ALA A 307 -1.20 15.34 4.43
N ALA A 308 -1.08 16.41 3.65
CA ALA A 308 0.09 17.29 3.68
C ALA A 308 0.28 17.94 5.06
N ARG A 309 -0.81 18.41 5.69
CA ARG A 309 -0.74 19.01 7.03
C ARG A 309 -0.39 17.99 8.12
N LYS A 310 -1.00 16.80 8.11
CA LYS A 310 -0.64 15.70 9.03
C LYS A 310 0.85 15.35 8.94
N ARG A 311 1.40 15.28 7.73
CA ARG A 311 2.82 14.98 7.48
C ARG A 311 3.74 16.08 7.97
N LYS A 312 3.38 17.34 7.75
CA LYS A 312 4.12 18.49 8.26
C LYS A 312 4.23 18.44 9.79
N ILE A 313 3.14 18.10 10.48
CA ILE A 313 3.10 17.94 11.94
C ILE A 313 3.98 16.76 12.39
N ALA A 314 3.93 15.62 11.70
CA ALA A 314 4.78 14.47 11.98
C ALA A 314 6.28 14.78 11.84
N ILE A 315 6.68 15.52 10.80
CA ILE A 315 8.06 15.97 10.61
C ILE A 315 8.50 16.89 11.76
N ARG A 316 7.64 17.82 12.19
CA ARG A 316 7.93 18.70 13.33
C ARG A 316 8.10 17.93 14.63
N LYS A 317 7.25 16.90 14.86
CA LYS A 317 7.37 15.98 16.00
C LYS A 317 8.70 15.21 15.95
N ALA A 318 9.07 14.66 14.80
CA ALA A 318 10.34 13.95 14.61
C ALA A 318 11.58 14.85 14.82
N GLN A 319 11.47 16.15 14.50
CA GLN A 319 12.51 17.15 14.74
C GLN A 319 12.59 17.59 16.22
N GLY A 320 11.74 17.08 17.10
CA GLY A 320 11.64 17.51 18.50
C GLY A 320 11.07 18.92 18.68
N LYS A 321 10.48 19.50 17.63
CA LYS A 321 9.89 20.84 17.64
C LYS A 321 8.43 20.79 18.08
N ASN A 322 8.20 20.32 19.29
CA ASN A 322 6.86 20.06 19.84
C ASN A 322 5.96 21.31 19.83
N VAL A 323 6.49 22.48 20.19
CA VAL A 323 5.72 23.74 20.23
C VAL A 323 5.25 24.16 18.83
N GLU A 324 6.10 24.00 17.81
CA GLU A 324 5.71 24.27 16.42
C GLU A 324 4.67 23.25 15.93
N ALA A 325 4.84 21.96 16.27
CA ALA A 325 3.89 20.90 15.95
C ALA A 325 2.51 21.14 16.56
N ILE A 326 2.45 21.56 17.83
CA ILE A 326 1.20 21.91 18.53
C ILE A 326 0.48 23.06 17.81
N ARG A 327 1.20 24.11 17.41
CA ARG A 327 0.60 25.23 16.68
C ARG A 327 -0.02 24.77 15.36
N GLU A 328 0.73 24.01 14.58
CA GLU A 328 0.27 23.50 13.28
C GLU A 328 -0.89 22.50 13.42
N LEU A 329 -0.91 21.71 14.50
CA LEU A 329 -1.97 20.75 14.78
C LEU A 329 -3.26 21.43 15.27
N ASN A 330 -3.18 22.52 16.03
CA ASN A 330 -4.35 23.36 16.34
C ASN A 330 -4.92 24.01 15.07
N GLU A 331 -4.07 24.60 14.22
CA GLU A 331 -4.49 25.18 12.92
C GLU A 331 -5.13 24.13 11.99
N TYR A 332 -4.69 22.87 12.10
CA TYR A 332 -5.29 21.74 11.39
C TYR A 332 -6.67 21.36 11.95
N LEU A 333 -6.79 21.21 13.27
CA LEU A 333 -8.04 20.82 13.92
C LEU A 333 -9.13 21.89 13.81
N GLU A 334 -8.78 23.16 13.64
CA GLU A 334 -9.75 24.22 13.29
C GLU A 334 -10.49 23.94 11.98
N GLN A 335 -9.86 23.24 11.04
CA GLN A 335 -10.45 22.90 9.73
C GLN A 335 -11.00 21.47 9.70
N PHE A 336 -10.44 20.57 10.50
CA PHE A 336 -10.76 19.13 10.50
C PHE A 336 -11.10 18.61 11.91
N VAL A 337 -12.15 19.16 12.51
CA VAL A 337 -12.56 18.87 13.90
C VAL A 337 -12.92 17.39 14.13
N GLY A 338 -13.33 16.65 13.08
CA GLY A 338 -13.75 15.24 13.18
C GLY A 338 -12.61 14.21 13.21
N ASP A 339 -11.36 14.64 13.13
CA ASP A 339 -10.20 13.75 13.03
C ASP A 339 -9.71 13.26 14.40
N GLN A 340 -10.08 12.03 14.74
CA GLN A 340 -9.74 11.42 16.03
C GLN A 340 -8.23 11.19 16.20
N GLU A 341 -7.50 10.92 15.12
CA GLU A 341 -6.05 10.69 15.23
C GLU A 341 -5.32 12.00 15.56
N ALA A 342 -5.74 13.09 14.92
CA ALA A 342 -5.15 14.42 15.16
C ALA A 342 -5.41 14.92 16.59
N TRP A 343 -6.60 14.69 17.13
CA TRP A 343 -6.90 15.00 18.54
C TRP A 343 -6.06 14.17 19.52
N HIS A 344 -5.81 12.91 19.19
CA HIS A 344 -4.99 12.02 20.02
C HIS A 344 -3.53 12.45 20.02
N GLU A 345 -2.99 12.74 18.84
CA GLU A 345 -1.64 13.28 18.67
C GLU A 345 -1.45 14.61 19.41
N LEU A 346 -2.47 15.48 19.40
CA LEU A 346 -2.42 16.75 20.12
C LEU A 346 -2.36 16.52 21.63
N ALA A 347 -3.13 15.56 22.14
CA ALA A 347 -3.08 15.19 23.55
C ALA A 347 -1.69 14.69 23.95
N GLU A 348 -1.06 13.82 23.15
CA GLU A 348 0.31 13.34 23.42
C GLU A 348 1.34 14.47 23.43
N LEU A 349 1.27 15.38 22.46
CA LEU A 349 2.17 16.53 22.40
C LEU A 349 2.00 17.44 23.63
N TYR A 350 0.77 17.69 24.08
CA TYR A 350 0.54 18.45 25.31
C TYR A 350 1.02 17.72 26.57
N ILE A 351 0.93 16.39 26.62
CA ILE A 351 1.49 15.59 27.72
C ILE A 351 3.03 15.75 27.75
N ASN A 352 3.67 15.72 26.59
CA ASN A 352 5.13 15.89 26.47
C ASN A 352 5.60 17.30 26.87
N GLU A 353 4.79 18.33 26.58
CA GLU A 353 5.05 19.71 27.01
C GLU A 353 4.56 20.02 28.44
N HIS A 354 4.07 19.01 29.18
CA HIS A 354 3.54 19.14 30.53
C HIS A 354 2.30 20.04 30.68
N ASP A 355 1.61 20.38 29.59
CA ASP A 355 0.33 21.11 29.62
C ASP A 355 -0.85 20.13 29.76
N TYR A 356 -0.98 19.55 30.95
CA TYR A 356 -1.98 18.52 31.23
C TYR A 356 -3.42 19.03 31.12
N ALA A 357 -3.65 20.35 31.28
CA ALA A 357 -5.00 20.92 31.21
C ALA A 357 -5.55 20.84 29.78
N LYS A 358 -4.74 21.21 28.79
CA LYS A 358 -5.11 21.10 27.38
C LYS A 358 -5.12 19.65 26.89
N ALA A 359 -4.21 18.81 27.39
CA ALA A 359 -4.25 17.38 27.10
C ALA A 359 -5.57 16.73 27.55
N ALA A 360 -6.05 17.09 28.75
CA ALA A 360 -7.33 16.59 29.27
C ALA A 360 -8.52 17.01 28.37
N PHE A 361 -8.53 18.25 27.87
CA PHE A 361 -9.56 18.73 26.95
C PHE A 361 -9.58 17.94 25.64
N CYS A 362 -8.41 17.69 25.04
CA CYS A 362 -8.31 16.90 23.80
C CYS A 362 -8.83 15.47 23.98
N LEU A 363 -8.56 14.85 25.14
CA LEU A 363 -9.05 13.51 25.48
C LEU A 363 -10.56 13.47 25.76
N GLU A 364 -11.16 14.55 26.27
CA GLU A 364 -12.62 14.68 26.43
C GLU A 364 -13.33 14.67 25.08
N GLU A 365 -12.82 15.42 24.10
CA GLU A 365 -13.33 15.40 22.72
C GLU A 365 -13.26 13.99 22.10
N LEU A 366 -12.17 13.27 22.32
CA LEU A 366 -12.02 11.87 21.88
C LEU A 366 -13.01 10.92 22.56
N MET A 367 -13.28 11.11 23.85
CA MET A 367 -14.24 10.30 24.59
C MET A 367 -15.69 10.57 24.14
N MET A 368 -16.00 11.79 23.72
CA MET A 368 -17.30 12.11 23.14
C MET A 368 -17.51 11.44 21.78
N THR A 369 -16.47 11.38 20.94
CA THR A 369 -16.55 10.73 19.63
C THR A 369 -16.59 9.21 19.70
N ASN A 370 -15.92 8.58 20.68
CA ASN A 370 -15.95 7.13 20.89
C ASN A 370 -16.08 6.73 22.38
N PRO A 371 -17.31 6.73 22.94
CA PRO A 371 -17.55 6.47 24.36
C PRO A 371 -17.24 5.04 24.82
N TYR A 372 -17.12 4.08 23.91
CA TYR A 372 -16.88 2.66 24.22
C TYR A 372 -15.39 2.29 24.21
N ASN A 373 -14.51 3.21 23.80
CA ASN A 373 -13.08 2.95 23.80
C ASN A 373 -12.48 3.11 25.21
N HIS A 374 -12.06 1.99 25.79
CA HIS A 374 -11.44 1.95 27.13
C HIS A 374 -10.05 2.62 27.19
N LEU A 375 -9.34 2.75 26.06
CA LEU A 375 -8.00 3.35 26.02
C LEU A 375 -8.03 4.85 26.28
N TYR A 376 -9.00 5.57 25.70
CA TYR A 376 -9.15 7.01 25.92
C TYR A 376 -9.55 7.32 27.37
N CYS A 377 -10.46 6.52 27.95
CA CYS A 377 -10.82 6.64 29.37
C CYS A 377 -9.60 6.39 30.29
N GLN A 378 -8.75 5.42 29.93
CA GLN A 378 -7.53 5.12 30.68
C GLN A 378 -6.52 6.29 30.58
N GLN A 379 -6.24 6.80 29.38
CA GLN A 379 -5.32 7.92 29.19
C GLN A 379 -5.80 9.21 29.87
N TYR A 380 -7.10 9.51 29.80
CA TYR A 380 -7.68 10.65 30.51
C TYR A 380 -7.48 10.52 32.03
N ALA A 381 -7.70 9.32 32.57
CA ALA A 381 -7.46 9.06 33.99
C ALA A 381 -5.97 9.25 34.37
N GLU A 382 -5.04 8.80 33.53
CA GLU A 382 -3.60 9.01 33.74
C GLU A 382 -3.21 10.50 33.75
N VAL A 383 -3.76 11.29 32.82
CA VAL A 383 -3.54 12.75 32.79
C VAL A 383 -4.09 13.41 34.06
N LYS A 384 -5.33 13.07 34.48
CA LYS A 384 -5.90 13.60 35.72
C LYS A 384 -5.15 13.17 36.97
N TYR A 385 -4.64 11.94 37.00
CA TYR A 385 -3.78 11.48 38.09
C TYR A 385 -2.50 12.33 38.19
N THR A 386 -1.89 12.61 37.05
CA THR A 386 -0.65 13.40 36.93
C THR A 386 -0.85 14.86 37.32
N GLN A 387 -2.02 15.46 37.00
CA GLN A 387 -2.37 16.82 37.45
C GLN A 387 -2.38 16.98 38.97
N GLY A 388 -2.63 15.89 39.70
CA GLY A 388 -2.69 15.91 41.16
C GLY A 388 -3.85 16.76 41.70
N GLY A 389 -3.94 16.84 43.03
CA GLY A 389 -5.07 17.47 43.72
C GLY A 389 -6.22 16.48 43.97
N LEU A 390 -6.94 16.68 45.07
CA LEU A 390 -7.93 15.72 45.57
C LEU A 390 -9.06 15.48 44.55
N GLU A 391 -9.54 16.55 43.91
CA GLU A 391 -10.62 16.48 42.92
C GLU A 391 -10.20 15.70 41.65
N ASN A 392 -9.00 15.97 41.13
CA ASN A 392 -8.49 15.27 39.95
C ASN A 392 -8.16 13.80 40.25
N LEU A 393 -7.67 13.49 41.45
CA LEU A 393 -7.46 12.10 41.89
C LEU A 393 -8.81 11.33 41.95
N GLU A 394 -9.87 11.97 42.45
CA GLU A 394 -11.19 11.36 42.47
C GLU A 394 -11.76 11.14 41.06
N LEU A 395 -11.54 12.08 40.13
CA LEU A 395 -11.88 11.93 38.72
C LEU A 395 -11.09 10.80 38.08
N SER A 396 -9.77 10.78 38.24
CA SER A 396 -8.88 9.70 37.79
C SER A 396 -9.41 8.33 38.21
N ARG A 397 -9.71 8.16 39.50
CA ARG A 397 -10.29 6.91 40.04
C ARG A 397 -11.60 6.52 39.33
N LYS A 398 -12.50 7.48 39.10
CA LYS A 398 -13.79 7.24 38.42
C LYS A 398 -13.57 6.76 36.99
N TYR A 399 -12.67 7.40 36.24
CA TYR A 399 -12.40 7.04 34.85
C TYR A 399 -11.61 5.73 34.71
N PHE A 400 -10.70 5.40 35.64
CA PHE A 400 -10.10 4.06 35.71
C PHE A 400 -11.16 2.99 35.98
N ALA A 401 -12.10 3.23 36.90
CA ALA A 401 -13.21 2.30 37.15
C ALA A 401 -14.11 2.13 35.91
N GLN A 402 -14.36 3.21 35.17
CA GLN A 402 -15.09 3.17 33.90
C GLN A 402 -14.34 2.36 32.83
N ALA A 403 -13.02 2.57 32.69
CA ALA A 403 -12.19 1.79 31.78
C ALA A 403 -12.22 0.29 32.10
N LEU A 404 -12.22 -0.07 33.39
CA LEU A 404 -12.34 -1.45 33.86
C LEU A 404 -13.74 -2.05 33.63
N LYS A 405 -14.79 -1.22 33.68
CA LYS A 405 -16.15 -1.64 33.34
C LYS A 405 -16.27 -1.99 31.87
N LEU A 406 -15.58 -1.25 30.99
CA LEU A 406 -15.52 -1.52 29.56
C LEU A 406 -14.61 -2.73 29.24
N ASN A 407 -13.42 -2.79 29.85
CA ASN A 407 -12.46 -3.88 29.67
C ASN A 407 -11.88 -4.33 31.02
N ASN A 408 -12.40 -5.45 31.54
CA ASN A 408 -12.01 -6.01 32.83
C ASN A 408 -10.62 -6.67 32.86
N ARG A 409 -9.97 -6.86 31.70
CA ARG A 409 -8.62 -7.45 31.59
C ARG A 409 -7.52 -6.40 31.49
N ASN A 410 -7.86 -5.12 31.47
CA ASN A 410 -6.87 -4.05 31.36
C ASN A 410 -6.05 -3.92 32.65
N MET A 411 -4.84 -4.48 32.63
CA MET A 411 -3.92 -4.44 33.75
C MET A 411 -3.51 -3.01 34.13
N ARG A 412 -3.33 -2.13 33.13
CA ARG A 412 -2.90 -0.74 33.36
C ARG A 412 -3.97 0.07 34.09
N ALA A 413 -5.24 -0.13 33.73
CA ALA A 413 -6.36 0.47 34.45
C ALA A 413 -6.53 -0.09 35.87
N LEU A 414 -6.21 -1.37 36.11
CA LEU A 414 -6.22 -1.97 37.46
C LEU A 414 -5.16 -1.31 38.36
N PHE A 415 -3.93 -1.16 37.86
CA PHE A 415 -2.87 -0.45 38.58
C PHE A 415 -3.23 1.04 38.78
N GLY A 416 -3.77 1.71 37.76
CA GLY A 416 -4.21 3.10 37.87
C GLY A 416 -5.30 3.30 38.94
N LEU A 417 -6.26 2.37 39.04
CA LEU A 417 -7.28 2.37 40.08
C LEU A 417 -6.66 2.17 41.48
N TYR A 418 -5.73 1.21 41.61
CA TYR A 418 -5.00 0.97 42.85
C TYR A 418 -4.26 2.23 43.30
N MET A 419 -3.45 2.81 42.42
CA MET A 419 -2.66 4.02 42.71
C MET A 419 -3.54 5.20 43.09
N SER A 420 -4.63 5.44 42.33
CA SER A 420 -5.56 6.54 42.61
C SER A 420 -6.26 6.35 43.95
N ALA A 421 -6.76 5.15 44.23
CA ALA A 421 -7.45 4.85 45.48
C ALA A 421 -6.51 4.95 46.69
N SER A 422 -5.31 4.37 46.63
CA SER A 422 -4.29 4.45 47.69
C SER A 422 -3.90 5.90 47.95
N HIS A 423 -3.69 6.70 46.91
CA HIS A 423 -3.28 8.09 47.06
C HIS A 423 -4.38 8.96 47.69
N ILE A 424 -5.66 8.71 47.36
CA ILE A 424 -6.81 9.37 48.02
C ILE A 424 -6.91 8.94 49.49
N ALA A 425 -6.67 7.66 49.80
CA ALA A 425 -6.73 7.16 51.17
C ALA A 425 -5.64 7.78 52.07
N SER A 426 -4.44 7.98 51.52
CA SER A 426 -3.32 8.63 52.23
C SER A 426 -3.42 10.17 52.28
N ASN A 427 -4.34 10.79 51.53
CA ASN A 427 -4.43 12.25 51.45
C ASN A 427 -5.01 12.87 52.73
N PRO A 428 -4.32 13.82 53.39
CA PRO A 428 -4.78 14.43 54.64
C PRO A 428 -6.11 15.19 54.49
N LYS A 429 -6.40 15.75 53.31
CA LYS A 429 -7.62 16.53 53.04
C LYS A 429 -8.87 15.68 52.80
N ALA A 430 -8.74 14.35 52.67
CA ALA A 430 -9.86 13.45 52.44
C ALA A 430 -10.63 13.12 53.74
N SER A 431 -11.96 13.02 53.67
CA SER A 431 -12.81 12.65 54.81
C SER A 431 -12.51 11.23 55.31
N ALA A 432 -12.76 10.95 56.59
CA ALA A 432 -12.54 9.61 57.17
C ALA A 432 -13.33 8.51 56.44
N LYS A 433 -14.55 8.81 55.97
CA LYS A 433 -15.38 7.90 55.18
C LYS A 433 -14.73 7.64 53.81
N THR A 434 -14.33 8.70 53.11
CA THR A 434 -13.65 8.63 51.81
C THR A 434 -12.36 7.80 51.90
N LYS A 435 -11.58 7.97 52.98
CA LYS A 435 -10.36 7.18 53.22
C LYS A 435 -10.66 5.69 53.38
N LYS A 436 -11.64 5.34 54.21
CA LYS A 436 -12.04 3.94 54.45
C LYS A 436 -12.56 3.25 53.18
N ASP A 437 -13.33 3.95 52.37
CA ASP A 437 -13.87 3.39 51.12
C ASP A 437 -12.79 3.21 50.06
N ASN A 438 -11.87 4.18 49.92
CA ASN A 438 -10.74 4.05 49.00
C ASN A 438 -9.73 2.97 49.41
N MET A 439 -9.52 2.75 50.71
CA MET A 439 -8.70 1.65 51.19
C MET A 439 -9.29 0.29 50.76
N LYS A 440 -10.62 0.13 50.81
CA LYS A 440 -11.29 -1.07 50.27
C LYS A 440 -11.13 -1.20 48.75
N TYR A 441 -11.23 -0.10 48.00
CA TYR A 441 -11.03 -0.12 46.55
C TYR A 441 -9.61 -0.50 46.17
N ALA A 442 -8.61 0.02 46.90
CA ALA A 442 -7.21 -0.35 46.73
C ALA A 442 -6.99 -1.85 47.03
N SER A 443 -7.52 -2.36 48.16
CA SER A 443 -7.42 -3.79 48.48
C SER A 443 -8.11 -4.68 47.44
N TRP A 444 -9.26 -4.25 46.91
CA TRP A 444 -9.94 -4.97 45.84
C TRP A 444 -9.10 -5.01 44.56
N ALA A 445 -8.57 -3.87 44.12
CA ALA A 445 -7.73 -3.77 42.94
C ALA A 445 -6.46 -4.65 43.08
N ALA A 446 -5.78 -4.59 44.23
CA ALA A 446 -4.64 -5.45 44.54
C ALA A 446 -4.98 -6.94 44.47
N SER A 447 -6.15 -7.36 45.00
CA SER A 447 -6.62 -8.75 44.88
C SER A 447 -6.85 -9.17 43.42
N GLN A 448 -7.38 -8.29 42.58
CA GLN A 448 -7.58 -8.58 41.16
C GLN A 448 -6.25 -8.67 40.40
N ILE A 449 -5.30 -7.77 40.69
CA ILE A 449 -3.94 -7.80 40.13
C ILE A 449 -3.27 -9.14 40.48
N ASN A 450 -3.25 -9.51 41.76
CA ASN A 450 -2.66 -10.78 42.22
C ASN A 450 -3.32 -12.00 41.54
N LYS A 451 -4.65 -12.02 41.41
CA LYS A 451 -5.35 -13.08 40.67
C LYS A 451 -4.90 -13.15 39.22
N ALA A 452 -4.83 -12.01 38.52
CA ALA A 452 -4.43 -11.97 37.12
C ALA A 452 -3.00 -12.52 36.91
N TYR A 453 -2.05 -12.18 37.79
CA TYR A 453 -0.69 -12.74 37.75
C TYR A 453 -0.64 -14.23 38.12
N GLN A 454 -1.46 -14.70 39.07
CA GLN A 454 -1.56 -16.12 39.40
C GLN A 454 -2.10 -16.96 38.22
N PHE A 455 -3.06 -16.43 37.46
CA PHE A 455 -3.58 -17.11 36.26
C PHE A 455 -2.56 -17.16 35.11
N ALA A 456 -1.79 -16.08 34.89
CA ALA A 456 -0.70 -16.06 33.90
C ALA A 456 0.45 -17.01 34.26
N GLY A 457 0.67 -17.25 35.56
CA GLY A 457 1.77 -18.04 36.11
C GLY A 457 1.66 -19.57 36.03
N ARG A 458 0.56 -20.14 35.53
CA ARG A 458 0.36 -21.61 35.45
C ARG A 458 1.27 -22.32 34.43
N SER A 459 2.09 -21.61 33.66
CA SER A 459 2.90 -22.21 32.59
C SER A 459 4.30 -22.69 33.01
N LYS A 460 4.98 -22.12 34.03
CA LYS A 460 6.35 -22.55 34.42
C LYS A 460 6.66 -22.31 35.92
N LYS A 461 7.60 -23.08 36.49
CA LYS A 461 8.01 -23.06 37.92
C LYS A 461 8.71 -21.77 38.39
N GLU A 462 9.08 -20.85 37.48
CA GLU A 462 9.77 -19.59 37.79
C GLU A 462 8.85 -18.49 38.38
N THR A 463 7.52 -18.67 38.32
CA THR A 463 6.55 -17.61 38.63
C THR A 463 6.41 -17.26 40.12
N LYS A 464 6.95 -18.07 41.04
CA LYS A 464 6.82 -17.81 42.49
C LYS A 464 7.60 -16.56 42.92
N TYR A 465 8.71 -16.25 42.24
CA TYR A 465 9.48 -15.02 42.47
C TYR A 465 8.77 -13.78 41.89
N SER A 466 8.07 -13.93 40.77
CA SER A 466 7.33 -12.83 40.14
C SER A 466 6.12 -12.38 40.97
N LEU A 467 5.41 -13.29 41.64
CA LEU A 467 4.29 -12.93 42.52
C LEU A 467 4.75 -12.15 43.75
N LYS A 468 5.83 -12.60 44.40
CA LYS A 468 6.40 -11.89 45.55
C LYS A 468 6.92 -10.50 45.16
N ALA A 469 7.57 -10.38 44.00
CA ALA A 469 8.01 -9.09 43.48
C ALA A 469 6.85 -8.13 43.19
N VAL A 470 5.68 -8.63 42.75
CA VAL A 470 4.47 -7.81 42.56
C VAL A 470 3.87 -7.40 43.90
N GLU A 471 3.81 -8.29 44.89
CA GLU A 471 3.38 -7.97 46.25
C GLU A 471 4.29 -6.89 46.88
N ASP A 472 5.61 -7.07 46.82
CA ASP A 472 6.60 -6.11 47.32
C ASP A 472 6.52 -4.76 46.56
N MET A 473 6.27 -4.77 45.25
CA MET A 473 6.04 -3.56 44.45
C MET A 473 4.76 -2.85 44.85
N LEU A 474 3.66 -3.58 45.05
CA LEU A 474 2.38 -3.01 45.49
C LEU A 474 2.50 -2.36 46.87
N GLU A 475 3.27 -2.97 47.79
CA GLU A 475 3.58 -2.38 49.10
C GLU A 475 4.41 -1.10 48.96
N THR A 476 5.43 -1.09 48.10
CA THR A 476 6.27 0.11 47.86
C THR A 476 5.49 1.26 47.23
N LEU A 477 4.49 0.95 46.41
CA LEU A 477 3.61 1.92 45.76
C LEU A 477 2.56 2.52 46.74
N GLN A 478 2.40 1.97 47.94
CA GLN A 478 1.65 2.63 49.00
C GLN A 478 2.51 3.76 49.55
N ILE A 479 2.11 5.00 49.28
CA ILE A 479 2.79 6.18 49.84
C ILE A 479 2.59 6.14 51.36
N THR A 480 3.60 5.67 52.08
CA THR A 480 3.75 5.81 53.53
C THR A 480 4.10 7.27 53.82
N GLN A 481 3.32 7.90 54.69
CA GLN A 481 3.61 9.25 55.16
C GLN A 481 4.93 9.20 55.97
N SER A 482 5.97 9.84 55.45
CA SER A 482 7.09 10.34 56.26
C SER A 482 6.73 11.70 56.85
#